data_AF-A0A2H0FUK6-F1
#
_entry.id   AF-A0A2H0FUK6-F1
#
_cell.length_a   1.000
_cell.length_b   1.000
_cell.length_c   1.000
_cell.angle_alpha   90.00
_cell.angle_beta   90.00
_cell.angle_gamma   90.00
#
_symmetry.space_group_name_H-M   'P 1'
#
loop_
_entity.id
_entity.type
_entity.pdbx_description
1 polymer ?
#
loop_
_entity_poly.entity_id
_entity_poly.type
_entity_poly.pdbx_seq_one_letter_code
_entity_poly.pdbx_strand_id
1 'polypeptide(L)'
;MKSKILLSVVIVCIASLTFGQKNDYTKYKGYVNFGDLEKFETGEEVTEVIIEEHLLRMVSKMTGKDEPELGVVLDGIKLIKVNTFDVSEENYPKLALIAKDIDKKLMSDGWDRIVKTRSKDELVNVFILTSKEEKISGLVVTSIEKNGDAAFVNIVGNIDLETIGKLSDKFDIPSIGDLNKHKNKKSNNND
;
A
#
# COMPACT_ATOMS: atom_id res chain seq x y z
N MET A 1 -0.63 32.19 64.96
CA MET A 1 -0.16 30.80 65.11
C MET A 1 -1.25 29.85 64.64
N LYS A 2 -0.92 28.98 63.66
CA LYS A 2 -1.51 27.64 63.37
C LYS A 2 -2.88 27.55 62.64
N SER A 3 -2.79 27.28 61.32
CA SER A 3 -3.38 26.15 60.53
C SER A 3 -4.81 25.68 60.88
N LYS A 4 -5.73 25.42 59.94
CA LYS A 4 -5.65 24.35 58.94
C LYS A 4 -6.58 24.57 57.74
N ILE A 5 -6.02 24.32 56.57
CA ILE A 5 -6.66 24.05 55.28
C ILE A 5 -7.29 22.65 55.33
N LEU A 6 -8.55 22.49 54.91
CA LEU A 6 -9.10 21.23 54.38
C LEU A 6 -10.39 21.56 53.61
N LEU A 7 -10.33 21.70 52.28
CA LEU A 7 -10.54 20.63 51.29
C LEU A 7 -12.03 20.42 50.96
N SER A 8 -12.47 21.04 49.86
CA SER A 8 -13.58 20.54 49.05
C SER A 8 -13.28 20.88 47.59
N VAL A 9 -12.18 20.30 47.09
CA VAL A 9 -11.81 20.30 45.67
C VAL A 9 -12.80 19.39 44.97
N VAL A 10 -13.94 19.96 44.60
CA VAL A 10 -14.88 19.39 43.64
C VAL A 10 -14.91 20.38 42.49
N ILE A 11 -14.06 20.17 41.48
CA ILE A 11 -14.29 20.62 40.10
C ILE A 11 -13.42 19.71 39.21
N VAL A 12 -14.11 18.69 38.69
CA VAL A 12 -13.97 18.13 37.35
C VAL A 12 -12.57 17.61 36.98
N CYS A 13 -12.36 16.33 37.30
CA CYS A 13 -11.56 15.45 36.45
C CYS A 13 -12.12 15.48 35.03
N ILE A 14 -11.67 16.44 34.21
CA ILE A 14 -11.60 16.25 32.76
C ILE A 14 -10.53 15.17 32.59
N ALA A 15 -10.97 13.92 32.76
CA ALA A 15 -10.30 12.79 32.19
C ALA A 15 -10.28 13.08 30.69
N SER A 16 -9.18 13.65 30.23
CA SER A 16 -8.80 13.63 28.83
C SER A 16 -8.73 12.16 28.46
N LEU A 17 -9.87 11.64 28.03
CA LEU A 17 -9.98 10.42 27.26
C LEU A 17 -9.17 10.69 26.00
N THR A 18 -7.86 10.52 26.08
CA THR A 18 -7.04 10.26 24.90
C THR A 18 -7.43 8.86 24.45
N PHE A 19 -8.62 8.72 23.87
CA PHE A 19 -8.88 7.62 22.96
C PHE A 19 -7.81 7.75 21.90
N GLY A 20 -6.88 6.79 21.86
CA GLY A 20 -6.01 6.63 20.71
C GLY A 20 -6.92 6.48 19.50
N GLN A 21 -7.09 7.55 18.73
CA GLN A 21 -7.89 7.51 17.52
C GLN A 21 -7.15 6.61 16.55
N LYS A 22 -7.59 5.36 16.43
CA LYS A 22 -7.15 4.49 15.33
C LYS A 22 -7.56 5.21 14.05
N ASN A 23 -6.58 5.48 13.20
CA ASN A 23 -6.84 6.13 11.92
C ASN A 23 -7.75 5.20 11.09
N ASP A 24 -8.93 5.69 10.74
CA ASP A 24 -9.77 5.02 9.76
C ASP A 24 -9.20 5.29 8.36
N TYR A 25 -8.49 4.30 7.81
CA TYR A 25 -7.90 4.39 6.49
C TYR A 25 -8.89 4.09 5.36
N THR A 26 -10.07 3.52 5.66
CA THR A 26 -11.05 3.11 4.64
C THR A 26 -11.63 4.30 3.86
N LYS A 27 -11.53 5.52 4.43
CA LYS A 27 -11.95 6.77 3.80
C LYS A 27 -11.00 7.29 2.71
N TYR A 28 -9.77 6.78 2.63
CA TYR A 28 -8.82 7.25 1.63
C TYR A 28 -9.07 6.56 0.29
N LYS A 29 -9.04 7.32 -0.81
CA LYS A 29 -9.31 6.79 -2.15
C LYS A 29 -8.37 5.65 -2.57
N GLY A 30 -7.13 5.67 -2.08
CA GLY A 30 -6.13 4.64 -2.36
C GLY A 30 -6.30 3.36 -1.54
N TYR A 31 -7.23 3.33 -0.58
CA TYR A 31 -7.48 2.15 0.24
C TYR A 31 -8.24 1.08 -0.56
N VAL A 32 -7.74 -0.14 -0.49
CA VAL A 32 -8.34 -1.30 -1.16
C VAL A 32 -8.56 -2.41 -0.14
N ASN A 33 -9.82 -2.85 -0.04
CA ASN A 33 -10.17 -4.04 0.72
C ASN A 33 -10.04 -5.27 -0.19
N PHE A 34 -9.05 -6.12 0.08
CA PHE A 34 -8.87 -7.39 -0.63
C PHE A 34 -9.87 -8.48 -0.20
N GLY A 35 -10.75 -8.16 0.74
CA GLY A 35 -11.66 -9.10 1.38
C GLY A 35 -10.96 -9.89 2.48
N ASP A 36 -11.65 -10.93 2.92
CA ASP A 36 -11.09 -11.93 3.82
C ASP A 36 -10.16 -12.85 3.04
N LEU A 37 -8.84 -12.67 3.23
CA LEU A 37 -7.81 -13.51 2.62
C LEU A 37 -7.46 -14.73 3.48
N GLU A 38 -7.87 -14.75 4.75
CA GLU A 38 -7.60 -15.82 5.72
C GLU A 38 -8.34 -17.12 5.33
N LYS A 39 -9.45 -17.03 4.60
CA LYS A 39 -10.14 -18.21 4.06
C LYS A 39 -9.36 -18.99 2.97
N PHE A 40 -8.21 -18.50 2.52
CA PHE A 40 -7.37 -19.15 1.50
C PHE A 40 -6.08 -19.74 2.06
N GLU A 41 -5.96 -19.71 3.38
CA GLU A 41 -4.94 -20.41 4.15
C GLU A 41 -5.09 -21.91 3.90
N THR A 42 -4.28 -22.43 2.99
CA THR A 42 -4.11 -23.88 2.81
C THR A 42 -2.71 -24.34 3.23
N GLY A 43 -1.85 -23.40 3.61
CA GLY A 43 -0.47 -23.61 4.04
C GLY A 43 -0.26 -23.28 5.51
N GLU A 44 0.96 -23.53 6.00
CA GLU A 44 1.35 -23.27 7.39
C GLU A 44 1.76 -21.81 7.62
N GLU A 45 2.07 -21.05 6.55
CA GLU A 45 2.59 -19.69 6.63
C GLU A 45 1.64 -18.64 6.04
N VAL A 46 1.20 -17.72 6.91
CA VAL A 46 0.36 -16.57 6.57
C VAL A 46 0.99 -15.36 7.20
N THR A 47 1.36 -14.38 6.39
CA THR A 47 1.95 -13.15 6.89
C THR A 47 1.05 -11.97 6.56
N GLU A 48 0.55 -11.31 7.60
CA GLU A 48 -0.06 -9.98 7.50
C GLU A 48 0.89 -8.94 8.08
N VAL A 49 1.26 -7.96 7.25
CA VAL A 49 2.02 -6.78 7.67
C VAL A 49 1.14 -5.55 7.49
N ILE A 50 0.87 -4.85 8.59
CA ILE A 50 0.17 -3.57 8.59
C ILE A 50 1.07 -2.51 9.22
N ILE A 51 1.55 -1.57 8.41
CA ILE A 51 2.36 -0.44 8.88
C ILE A 51 1.55 0.84 8.71
N GLU A 52 1.21 1.44 9.83
CA GLU A 52 0.42 2.67 9.89
C GLU A 52 1.30 3.94 9.83
N GLU A 53 0.69 5.08 9.46
CA GLU A 53 1.30 6.41 9.29
C GLU A 53 2.24 6.81 10.44
N HIS A 54 1.90 6.46 11.68
CA HIS A 54 2.74 6.81 12.83
C HIS A 54 4.06 6.03 12.89
N LEU A 55 4.07 4.76 12.48
CA LEU A 55 5.28 3.94 12.39
C LEU A 55 6.13 4.38 11.20
N LEU A 56 5.49 4.64 10.05
CA LEU A 56 6.17 5.14 8.86
C LEU A 56 6.88 6.47 9.13
N ARG A 57 6.22 7.39 9.85
CA ARG A 57 6.84 8.65 10.29
C ARG A 57 7.98 8.45 11.28
N MET A 58 7.95 7.41 12.11
CA MET A 58 9.08 7.09 12.99
C MET A 58 10.27 6.62 12.17
N VAL A 59 10.06 5.72 11.20
CA VAL A 59 11.10 5.24 10.28
C VAL A 59 11.65 6.41 9.46
N SER A 60 10.79 7.23 8.87
CA SER A 60 11.18 8.44 8.11
C SER A 60 12.11 9.37 8.89
N LYS A 61 11.84 9.59 10.19
CA LYS A 61 12.71 10.42 11.05
C LYS A 61 14.06 9.79 11.34
N MET A 62 14.12 8.46 11.38
CA MET A 62 15.37 7.72 11.56
C MET A 62 16.20 7.73 10.28
N THR A 63 15.56 7.52 9.13
CA THR A 63 16.24 7.42 7.82
C THR A 63 16.52 8.77 7.18
N GLY A 64 15.70 9.80 7.44
CA GLY A 64 15.76 11.10 6.74
C GLY A 64 17.05 11.91 6.96
N LYS A 65 17.92 11.49 7.89
CA LYS A 65 19.27 12.07 8.04
C LYS A 65 20.25 11.53 7.00
N ASP A 66 20.15 10.24 6.69
CA ASP A 66 21.07 9.54 5.79
C ASP A 66 20.50 9.42 4.38
N GLU A 67 19.17 9.38 4.26
CA GLU A 67 18.42 9.23 3.01
C GLU A 67 17.20 10.18 2.96
N PRO A 68 17.42 11.48 2.67
CA PRO A 68 16.36 12.48 2.64
C PRO A 68 15.23 12.14 1.66
N GLU A 69 15.55 11.60 0.48
CA GLU A 69 14.56 11.26 -0.53
C GLU A 69 13.62 10.14 -0.05
N LEU A 70 14.17 9.13 0.63
CA LEU A 70 13.38 8.04 1.21
C LEU A 70 12.49 8.55 2.35
N GLY A 71 13.00 9.45 3.19
CA GLY A 71 12.21 10.10 4.24
C GLY A 71 10.99 10.84 3.66
N VAL A 72 11.18 11.61 2.58
CA VAL A 72 10.07 12.31 1.91
C VAL A 72 9.02 11.35 1.36
N VAL A 73 9.42 10.22 0.77
CA VAL A 73 8.47 9.19 0.30
C VAL A 73 7.69 8.61 1.48
N LEU A 74 8.39 8.19 2.54
CA LEU A 74 7.78 7.58 3.73
C LEU A 74 6.82 8.53 4.45
N ASP A 75 7.12 9.83 4.50
CA ASP A 75 6.23 10.87 5.05
C ASP A 75 4.93 11.00 4.24
N GLY A 76 4.96 10.68 2.95
CA GLY A 76 3.79 10.64 2.08
C GLY A 76 2.92 9.39 2.28
N ILE A 77 3.40 8.34 2.95
CA ILE A 77 2.67 7.08 3.11
C ILE A 77 1.83 7.12 4.39
N LYS A 78 0.57 6.73 4.25
CA LYS A 78 -0.41 6.63 5.35
C LYS A 78 -0.61 5.20 5.83
N LEU A 79 -0.55 4.24 4.93
CA LEU A 79 -0.76 2.82 5.23
C LEU A 79 0.04 1.97 4.25
N ILE A 80 0.70 0.93 4.76
CA ILE A 80 1.15 -0.21 3.99
C ILE A 80 0.45 -1.44 4.54
N LYS A 81 -0.30 -2.15 3.69
CA LYS A 81 -0.87 -3.45 3.98
C LYS A 81 -0.26 -4.48 3.04
N VAL A 82 0.28 -5.56 3.59
CA VAL A 82 0.80 -6.71 2.85
C VAL A 82 0.12 -7.96 3.42
N ASN A 83 -0.45 -8.78 2.56
CA ASN A 83 -0.88 -10.13 2.89
C ASN A 83 -0.14 -11.10 1.96
N THR A 84 0.58 -12.07 2.53
CA THR A 84 1.22 -13.14 1.77
C THR A 84 0.79 -14.52 2.26
N PHE A 85 0.81 -15.49 1.35
CA PHE A 85 0.45 -16.88 1.62
C PHE A 85 1.05 -17.81 0.59
N ASP A 86 1.29 -19.06 1.02
CA ASP A 86 1.71 -20.15 0.16
C ASP A 86 0.62 -20.49 -0.88
N VAL A 87 1.06 -20.77 -2.10
CA VAL A 87 0.19 -21.14 -3.21
C VAL A 87 0.34 -22.62 -3.51
N SER A 88 -0.75 -23.36 -3.33
CA SER A 88 -0.88 -24.76 -3.70
C SER A 88 -1.77 -24.93 -4.94
N GLU A 89 -1.76 -26.11 -5.55
CA GLU A 89 -2.71 -26.46 -6.61
C GLU A 89 -4.18 -26.32 -6.15
N GLU A 90 -4.45 -26.48 -4.86
CA GLU A 90 -5.81 -26.41 -4.30
C GLU A 90 -6.32 -24.96 -4.18
N ASN A 91 -5.48 -24.04 -3.70
CA ASN A 91 -5.90 -22.65 -3.48
C ASN A 91 -5.67 -21.76 -4.70
N TYR A 92 -4.76 -22.10 -5.62
CA TYR A 92 -4.42 -21.29 -6.80
C TYR A 92 -5.66 -20.83 -7.61
N PRO A 93 -6.63 -21.71 -7.96
CA PRO A 93 -7.80 -21.28 -8.72
C PRO A 93 -8.63 -20.22 -8.00
N LYS A 94 -8.75 -20.33 -6.66
CA LYS A 94 -9.49 -19.37 -5.83
C LYS A 94 -8.76 -18.03 -5.79
N LEU A 95 -7.44 -18.06 -5.57
CA LEU A 95 -6.59 -16.88 -5.54
C LEU A 95 -6.60 -16.12 -6.88
N ALA A 96 -6.51 -16.85 -7.99
CA ALA A 96 -6.59 -16.29 -9.33
C ALA A 96 -7.95 -15.61 -9.61
N LEU A 97 -9.04 -16.12 -9.03
CA LEU A 97 -10.37 -15.48 -9.12
C LEU A 97 -10.41 -14.16 -8.33
N ILE A 98 -9.87 -14.14 -7.10
CA ILE A 98 -9.79 -12.90 -6.30
C ILE A 98 -8.97 -11.84 -7.03
N ALA A 99 -7.78 -12.19 -7.52
CA ALA A 99 -6.94 -11.26 -8.25
C ALA A 99 -7.64 -10.71 -9.50
N LYS A 100 -8.45 -11.54 -10.17
CA LYS A 100 -9.29 -11.11 -11.31
C LYS A 100 -10.42 -10.17 -10.90
N ASP A 101 -11.04 -10.39 -9.74
CA ASP A 101 -12.10 -9.53 -9.23
C ASP A 101 -11.55 -8.19 -8.72
N ILE A 102 -10.38 -8.20 -8.08
CA ILE A 102 -9.61 -6.99 -7.75
C ILE A 102 -9.25 -6.23 -9.04
N ASP A 103 -8.68 -6.90 -10.05
CA ASP A 103 -8.34 -6.28 -11.34
C ASP A 103 -9.54 -5.57 -11.95
N LYS A 104 -10.71 -6.23 -12.02
CA LYS A 104 -11.93 -5.62 -12.55
C LYS A 104 -12.39 -4.42 -11.71
N LYS A 105 -12.37 -4.54 -10.38
CA LYS A 105 -12.81 -3.48 -9.48
C LYS A 105 -11.91 -2.24 -9.57
N LEU A 106 -10.59 -2.43 -9.57
CA LEU A 106 -9.66 -1.31 -9.68
C LEU A 106 -9.80 -0.60 -11.03
N MET A 107 -9.94 -1.37 -12.12
CA MET A 107 -10.20 -0.78 -13.44
C MET A 107 -11.53 0.01 -13.48
N SER A 108 -12.59 -0.46 -12.82
CA SER A 108 -13.86 0.29 -12.76
C SER A 108 -13.78 1.54 -11.88
N ASP A 109 -12.93 1.51 -10.86
CA ASP A 109 -12.76 2.60 -9.89
C ASP A 109 -11.77 3.67 -10.39
N GLY A 110 -11.28 3.55 -11.62
CA GLY A 110 -10.42 4.54 -12.27
C GLY A 110 -8.93 4.42 -11.92
N TRP A 111 -8.48 3.23 -11.50
CA TRP A 111 -7.06 2.95 -11.31
C TRP A 111 -6.37 2.65 -12.65
N ASP A 112 -5.14 3.11 -12.78
CA ASP A 112 -4.29 2.82 -13.93
C ASP A 112 -3.49 1.54 -13.68
N ARG A 113 -3.67 0.53 -14.53
CA ARG A 113 -2.82 -0.67 -14.53
C ARG A 113 -1.52 -0.39 -15.29
N ILE A 114 -0.42 -0.30 -14.56
CA ILE A 114 0.90 0.00 -15.11
C ILE A 114 1.73 -1.25 -15.41
N VAL A 115 1.47 -2.36 -14.70
CA VAL A 115 2.12 -3.66 -14.96
C VAL A 115 1.06 -4.75 -15.06
N LYS A 116 1.25 -5.67 -16.01
CA LYS A 116 0.46 -6.89 -16.16
C LYS A 116 1.34 -8.03 -16.68
N THR A 117 1.52 -9.06 -15.86
CA THR A 117 2.07 -10.35 -16.26
C THR A 117 0.98 -11.41 -16.12
N ARG A 118 0.84 -12.26 -17.13
CA ARG A 118 -0.06 -13.40 -17.08
C ARG A 118 0.53 -14.54 -17.90
N SER A 119 0.93 -15.61 -17.21
CA SER A 119 1.38 -16.86 -17.80
C SER A 119 0.50 -18.02 -17.31
N LYS A 120 0.93 -19.26 -17.55
CA LYS A 120 0.24 -20.44 -17.00
C LYS A 120 0.38 -20.54 -15.49
N ASP A 121 1.51 -20.07 -14.97
CA ASP A 121 1.93 -20.31 -13.59
C ASP A 121 2.10 -19.00 -12.80
N GLU A 122 1.95 -17.85 -13.45
CA GLU A 122 2.22 -16.54 -12.84
C GLU A 122 1.14 -15.50 -13.20
N LEU A 123 0.76 -14.71 -12.20
CA LEU A 123 -0.19 -13.61 -12.33
C LEU A 123 0.33 -12.40 -11.54
N VAL A 124 0.72 -11.33 -12.23
CA VAL A 124 1.16 -10.07 -11.60
C VAL A 124 0.37 -8.90 -12.15
N ASN A 125 -0.16 -8.06 -11.28
CA ASN A 125 -0.68 -6.75 -11.65
C ASN A 125 -0.17 -5.68 -10.69
N VAL A 126 0.17 -4.52 -11.25
CA VAL A 126 0.46 -3.31 -10.47
C VAL A 126 -0.45 -2.20 -10.93
N PHE A 127 -1.13 -1.57 -9.98
CA PHE A 127 -2.05 -0.46 -10.19
C PHE A 127 -1.62 0.76 -9.41
N ILE A 128 -1.84 1.94 -9.99
CA ILE A 128 -1.71 3.23 -9.31
C ILE A 128 -3.01 4.01 -9.40
N LEU A 129 -3.32 4.77 -8.35
CA LEU A 129 -4.37 5.77 -8.37
C LEU A 129 -3.73 7.14 -8.19
N THR A 130 -3.90 8.01 -9.18
CA THR A 130 -3.33 9.36 -9.17
C THR A 130 -4.39 10.39 -8.76
N SER A 131 -4.01 11.35 -7.93
CA SER A 131 -4.84 12.48 -7.54
C SER A 131 -4.85 13.55 -8.64
N LYS A 132 -5.68 14.58 -8.49
CA LYS A 132 -5.67 15.74 -9.40
C LYS A 132 -4.38 16.56 -9.34
N GLU A 133 -3.59 16.40 -8.28
CA GLU A 133 -2.30 17.09 -8.06
C GLU A 133 -1.11 16.23 -8.56
N GLU A 134 -1.35 15.24 -9.42
CA GLU A 134 -0.31 14.34 -9.95
C GLU A 134 0.43 13.52 -8.87
N LYS A 135 -0.20 13.30 -7.71
CA LYS A 135 0.33 12.48 -6.61
C LYS A 135 -0.31 11.10 -6.58
N ILE A 136 0.47 10.08 -6.24
CA ILE A 136 -0.03 8.71 -6.05
C ILE A 136 -0.83 8.68 -4.74
N SER A 137 -2.15 8.52 -4.87
CA SER A 137 -3.09 8.32 -3.77
C SER A 137 -3.10 6.88 -3.28
N GLY A 138 -2.78 5.92 -4.15
CA GLY A 138 -2.59 4.53 -3.77
C GLY A 138 -1.84 3.71 -4.81
N LEU A 139 -1.24 2.62 -4.33
CA LEU A 139 -0.58 1.58 -5.11
C LEU A 139 -1.18 0.23 -4.70
N VAL A 140 -1.46 -0.64 -5.67
CA VAL A 140 -1.82 -2.03 -5.42
C VAL A 140 -0.92 -2.95 -6.22
N VAL A 141 -0.40 -3.99 -5.54
CA VAL A 141 0.28 -5.11 -6.19
C VAL A 141 -0.49 -6.39 -5.87
N THR A 142 -0.78 -7.17 -6.91
CA THR A 142 -1.23 -8.56 -6.76
C THR A 142 -0.23 -9.44 -7.49
N SER A 143 0.42 -10.35 -6.79
CA SER A 143 1.29 -11.38 -7.36
C SER A 143 0.78 -12.75 -6.93
N ILE A 144 0.75 -13.71 -7.85
CA ILE A 144 0.41 -15.10 -7.57
C ILE A 144 1.32 -15.97 -8.43
N GLU A 145 2.19 -16.74 -7.79
CA GLU A 145 3.02 -17.75 -8.43
C GLU A 145 2.53 -19.14 -8.03
N LYS A 146 2.31 -20.00 -9.02
CA LYS A 146 1.86 -21.37 -8.80
C LYS A 146 2.96 -22.20 -8.14
N ASN A 147 2.66 -22.87 -7.02
CA ASN A 147 3.64 -23.59 -6.20
C ASN A 147 4.75 -22.68 -5.61
N GLY A 148 4.48 -21.38 -5.50
CA GLY A 148 5.30 -20.40 -4.80
C GLY A 148 4.42 -19.60 -3.85
N ASP A 149 4.54 -18.27 -3.91
CA ASP A 149 3.81 -17.37 -3.03
C ASP A 149 2.80 -16.52 -3.78
N ALA A 150 1.85 -16.00 -3.02
CA ALA A 150 1.00 -14.92 -3.47
C ALA A 150 1.10 -13.75 -2.50
N ALA A 151 1.06 -12.55 -3.07
CA ALA A 151 1.24 -11.29 -2.36
C ALA A 151 0.18 -10.28 -2.79
N PHE A 152 -0.49 -9.70 -1.81
CA PHE A 152 -1.49 -8.65 -1.96
C PHE A 152 -1.02 -7.44 -1.18
N VAL A 153 -0.60 -6.41 -1.89
CA VAL A 153 -0.03 -5.19 -1.31
C VAL A 153 -0.95 -4.02 -1.61
N ASN A 154 -1.29 -3.23 -0.59
CA ASN A 154 -1.92 -1.94 -0.74
C ASN A 154 -1.11 -0.87 0.00
N ILE A 155 -0.61 0.11 -0.73
CA ILE A 155 -0.01 1.31 -0.17
C ILE A 155 -0.98 2.46 -0.37
N VAL A 156 -1.31 3.17 0.70
CA VAL A 156 -2.19 4.34 0.69
C VAL A 156 -1.37 5.55 1.10
N GLY A 157 -1.50 6.65 0.37
CA GLY A 157 -0.69 7.83 0.66
C GLY A 157 -1.00 9.02 -0.20
N ASN A 158 -0.05 9.95 -0.20
CA ASN A 158 0.02 11.09 -1.09
C ASN A 158 1.47 11.25 -1.53
N ILE A 159 1.91 10.32 -2.38
CA ILE A 159 3.32 10.16 -2.74
C ILE A 159 3.59 10.94 -4.03
N ASP A 160 4.66 11.72 -4.02
CA ASP A 160 5.09 12.51 -5.16
C ASP A 160 5.78 11.61 -6.21
N LEU A 161 5.28 11.61 -7.46
CA LEU A 161 5.82 10.82 -8.56
C LEU A 161 7.27 11.19 -8.90
N GLU A 162 7.63 12.47 -8.80
CA GLU A 162 8.98 12.95 -9.07
C GLU A 162 9.96 12.37 -8.05
N THR A 163 9.53 12.26 -6.78
CA THR A 163 10.34 11.69 -5.71
C THR A 163 10.55 10.18 -5.92
N ILE A 164 9.54 9.46 -6.43
CA ILE A 164 9.69 8.06 -6.82
C ILE A 164 10.66 7.89 -7.99
N GLY A 165 10.62 8.78 -8.98
CA GLY A 165 11.59 8.77 -10.09
C GLY A 165 13.04 8.88 -9.60
N LYS A 166 13.31 9.82 -8.71
CA LYS A 166 14.63 9.99 -8.06
C LYS A 166 15.06 8.76 -7.25
N LEU A 167 14.09 8.08 -6.60
CA LEU A 167 14.35 6.85 -5.85
C LEU A 167 14.68 5.68 -6.80
N SER A 168 14.04 5.61 -7.97
CA SER A 168 14.28 4.59 -8.99
C SER A 168 15.74 4.57 -9.44
N ASP A 169 16.32 5.76 -9.68
CA ASP A 169 17.72 5.94 -10.07
C ASP A 169 18.70 5.42 -9.00
N LYS A 170 18.29 5.45 -7.73
CA LYS A 170 19.09 5.02 -6.58
C LYS A 170 19.01 3.50 -6.33
N PHE A 171 17.90 2.86 -6.67
CA PHE A 171 17.60 1.47 -6.30
C PHE A 171 17.59 0.46 -7.48
N ASP A 172 18.14 0.83 -8.65
CA ASP A 172 18.13 0.00 -9.87
C ASP A 172 16.73 -0.57 -10.20
N ILE A 173 15.69 0.21 -9.90
CA ILE A 173 14.31 -0.13 -10.23
C ILE A 173 14.06 0.35 -11.66
N PRO A 174 13.47 -0.47 -12.55
CA PRO A 174 13.11 -0.04 -13.89
C PRO A 174 12.26 1.24 -13.84
N SER A 175 12.76 2.31 -14.46
CA SER A 175 12.12 3.62 -14.44
C SER A 175 10.66 3.55 -14.93
N ILE A 176 9.72 4.00 -14.09
CA ILE A 176 8.28 4.11 -14.43
C ILE A 176 8.06 4.99 -15.68
N GLY A 177 8.99 5.93 -15.95
CA GLY A 177 8.96 6.82 -17.11
C GLY A 177 9.09 6.13 -18.48
N ASP A 178 9.62 4.89 -18.55
CA ASP A 178 9.78 4.18 -19.83
C ASP A 178 8.52 3.42 -20.29
N LEU A 179 7.50 3.31 -19.43
CA LEU A 179 6.22 2.66 -19.76
C LEU A 179 5.41 3.43 -20.82
N ASN A 180 5.71 4.71 -21.04
CA ASN A 180 5.08 5.52 -22.08
C ASN A 180 5.70 5.34 -23.49
N LYS A 181 6.92 4.77 -23.61
CA LYS A 181 7.58 4.62 -24.92
C LYS A 181 7.14 3.41 -25.71
N HIS A 182 6.55 2.39 -25.07
CA HIS A 182 6.15 1.15 -25.75
C HIS A 182 4.82 1.23 -26.53
N LYS A 183 4.02 2.30 -26.39
CA LYS A 183 2.83 2.53 -27.23
C LYS A 183 3.16 3.08 -28.63
N ASN A 184 4.25 3.83 -28.80
CA ASN A 184 4.55 4.49 -30.08
C ASN A 184 5.36 3.65 -31.09
N LYS A 185 5.91 2.49 -30.69
CA LYS A 185 6.77 1.69 -31.60
C LYS A 185 6.03 0.67 -32.46
N LYS A 186 4.73 0.42 -32.22
CA LYS A 186 3.90 -0.51 -33.02
C LYS A 186 3.14 0.14 -34.17
N SER A 187 3.20 1.47 -34.35
CA SER A 187 2.48 2.17 -35.42
C SER A 187 3.31 2.51 -36.67
N ASN A 188 4.64 2.32 -36.66
CA ASN A 188 5.53 2.81 -37.73
C ASN A 188 6.19 1.73 -38.59
N ASN A 189 5.71 0.48 -38.56
CA ASN A 189 6.25 -0.60 -39.42
C ASN A 189 5.17 -1.20 -40.33
N ASN A 190 4.38 -0.36 -40.99
CA ASN A 190 3.62 -0.72 -42.18
C ASN A 190 3.73 0.43 -43.18
N ASP A 191 4.90 0.55 -43.81
CA ASP A 191 5.10 1.13 -45.14
C ASP A 191 6.26 0.39 -45.82
#